data_AF-A0A958AZL9-F1
#
_entry.id   AF-A0A958AZL9-F1
#
_cell.length_a   1.000
_cell.length_b   1.000
_cell.length_c   1.000
_cell.angle_alpha   90.00
_cell.angle_beta   90.00
_cell.angle_gamma   90.00
#
_symmetry.space_group_name_H-M   'P 1'
#
loop_
_entity.id
_entity.type
_entity.pdbx_description
1 polymer ?
#
loop_
_entity_poly.entity_id
_entity_poly.type
_entity_poly.pdbx_seq_one_letter_code
_entity_poly.pdbx_strand_id
1 'polypeptide(L)'
;MQTKPILNGIPRLPLSQENVDRANAIFDTFKRGEQRPRNIPLAITLMAKGSLVEAIPMIEEFLKDQDPDIRAEALQALILVYHLPEHCHTAWQMLDDENYEPRRIAATCVGFCYIATKDIGVMQRLASIVASKDEDWVVRQSAYRALFDVLNCPYSHPKRPPSGRQMDFQKEVDWEMIAQIQRGEVPKTPWDAEVIID
;
A
#
# COMPACT_ATOMS: atom_id res chain seq x y z
N MET A 1 -27.77 -2.21 -5.38
CA MET A 1 -26.61 -1.32 -5.53
C MET A 1 -25.82 -1.37 -4.24
N GLN A 2 -24.75 -2.16 -4.19
CA GLN A 2 -23.87 -2.21 -3.02
C GLN A 2 -22.99 -0.97 -3.05
N THR A 3 -23.21 -0.06 -2.11
CA THR A 3 -22.33 1.07 -1.84
C THR A 3 -21.02 0.50 -1.29
N LYS A 4 -19.93 0.69 -2.05
CA LYS A 4 -18.56 0.47 -1.56
C LYS A 4 -18.38 1.24 -0.24
N PRO A 5 -17.70 0.69 0.77
CA PRO A 5 -17.36 1.47 1.95
C PRO A 5 -16.38 2.57 1.52
N ILE A 6 -16.88 3.80 1.49
CA ILE A 6 -16.04 4.99 1.48
C ILE A 6 -15.33 4.97 2.84
N LEU A 7 -14.01 4.77 2.85
CA LEU A 7 -13.20 5.00 4.02
C LEU A 7 -13.29 6.49 4.37
N ASN A 8 -14.29 6.84 5.17
CA ASN A 8 -14.39 8.14 5.81
C ASN A 8 -13.20 8.30 6.76
N GLY A 9 -12.28 9.17 6.37
CA GLY A 9 -11.72 10.16 7.29
C GLY A 9 -10.67 9.67 8.29
N ILE A 10 -9.43 9.54 7.82
CA ILE A 10 -8.40 10.33 8.51
C ILE A 10 -8.49 11.71 7.86
N PRO A 11 -8.84 12.79 8.59
CA PRO A 11 -8.69 14.14 8.07
C PRO A 11 -7.21 14.29 7.70
N ARG A 12 -6.90 14.37 6.40
CA ARG A 12 -5.58 14.81 5.99
C ARG A 12 -5.50 16.25 6.48
N LEU A 13 -4.67 16.50 7.48
CA LEU A 13 -4.34 17.87 7.84
C LEU A 13 -3.94 18.57 6.55
N PRO A 14 -4.60 19.68 6.17
CA PRO A 14 -4.23 20.40 4.98
C PRO A 14 -2.74 20.73 5.09
N LEU A 15 -1.99 20.51 4.01
CA LEU A 15 -0.62 20.99 3.96
C LEU A 15 -0.62 22.49 4.28
N SER A 16 0.40 22.94 5.01
CA SER A 16 0.63 24.39 5.15
C SER A 16 0.73 25.02 3.76
N GLN A 17 0.33 26.28 3.64
CA GLN A 17 0.45 27.02 2.38
C GLN A 17 1.89 26.96 1.84
N GLU A 18 2.89 27.03 2.73
CA GLU A 18 4.31 26.84 2.39
C GLU A 18 4.57 25.51 1.68
N ASN A 19 4.00 24.40 2.16
CA ASN A 19 4.19 23.09 1.55
C ASN A 19 3.46 22.96 0.20
N VAL A 20 2.32 23.64 0.03
CA VAL A 20 1.62 23.74 -1.27
C VAL A 20 2.47 24.54 -2.27
N ASP A 21 3.00 25.68 -1.85
CA ASP A 21 3.87 26.52 -2.69
C ASP A 21 5.14 25.77 -3.10
N ARG A 22 5.72 24.99 -2.16
CA ARG A 22 6.87 24.12 -2.44
C ARG A 22 6.52 23.01 -3.44
N ALA A 23 5.36 22.37 -3.30
CA ALA A 23 4.91 21.34 -4.24
C ALA A 23 4.76 21.92 -5.66
N ASN A 24 4.13 23.09 -5.79
CA ASN A 24 3.96 23.79 -7.06
C ASN A 24 5.30 24.19 -7.69
N ALA A 25 6.22 24.77 -6.90
CA ALA A 25 7.55 25.16 -7.38
C ALA A 25 8.35 23.97 -7.92
N ILE A 26 8.28 22.82 -7.23
CA ILE A 26 8.92 21.58 -7.69
C ILE A 26 8.29 21.09 -8.99
N PHE A 27 6.95 21.04 -9.06
CA PHE A 27 6.22 20.60 -10.26
C PHE A 27 6.53 21.48 -11.48
N ASP A 28 6.60 22.80 -11.30
CA ASP A 28 6.95 23.73 -12.37
C ASP A 28 8.40 23.57 -12.84
N THR A 29 9.33 23.24 -11.93
CA THR A 29 10.72 22.94 -12.29
C THR A 29 10.79 21.71 -13.19
N PHE A 30 10.05 20.64 -12.85
CA PHE A 30 9.95 19.46 -13.70
C PHE A 30 9.34 19.78 -15.08
N LYS A 31 8.24 20.56 -15.13
CA LYS A 31 7.59 20.94 -16.39
C LYS A 31 8.51 21.72 -17.33
N ARG A 32 9.41 22.55 -16.78
CA ARG A 32 10.40 23.30 -17.58
C ARG A 32 11.56 22.44 -18.09
N GLY A 33 11.62 21.15 -17.73
CA GLY A 33 12.76 20.29 -18.05
C GLY A 33 14.06 20.75 -17.38
N GLU A 34 13.94 21.62 -16.38
CA GLU A 34 15.06 22.08 -15.56
C GLU A 34 15.45 20.94 -14.61
N GLN A 35 16.76 20.85 -14.31
CA GLN A 35 17.44 19.80 -13.54
C GLN A 35 16.52 18.82 -12.76
N ARG A 36 16.75 17.52 -12.97
CA ARG A 36 16.18 16.44 -12.14
C ARG A 36 16.31 16.82 -10.66
N PRO A 37 15.22 17.04 -9.92
CA PRO A 37 15.33 17.54 -8.55
C PRO A 37 16.09 16.54 -7.69
N ARG A 38 16.91 17.05 -6.77
CA ARG A 38 17.83 16.24 -5.97
C ARG A 38 17.16 15.14 -5.15
N ASN A 39 15.87 15.28 -4.87
CA ASN A 39 15.08 14.30 -4.12
C ASN A 39 13.69 14.16 -4.76
N ILE A 40 13.60 13.31 -5.78
CA ILE A 40 12.34 13.01 -6.48
C ILE A 40 11.31 12.35 -5.57
N PRO A 41 11.65 11.38 -4.70
CA PRO A 41 10.66 10.81 -3.78
C PRO A 41 9.96 11.88 -2.95
N LEU A 42 10.72 12.79 -2.32
CA LEU A 42 10.13 13.91 -1.57
C LEU A 42 9.23 14.80 -2.45
N ALA A 43 9.63 15.04 -3.70
CA ALA A 43 8.82 15.80 -4.64
C ALA A 43 7.45 15.14 -4.89
N ILE A 44 7.45 13.82 -5.17
CA ILE A 44 6.23 13.04 -5.35
C ILE A 44 5.35 13.13 -4.10
N THR A 45 5.93 12.92 -2.91
CA THR A 45 5.19 13.02 -1.64
C THR A 45 4.53 14.38 -1.46
N LEU A 46 5.26 15.47 -1.75
CA LEU A 46 4.75 16.84 -1.59
C LEU A 46 3.64 17.15 -2.60
N MET A 47 3.81 16.78 -3.87
CA MET A 47 2.77 16.94 -4.90
C MET A 47 1.50 16.16 -4.53
N ALA A 48 1.67 14.91 -4.10
CA ALA A 48 0.56 14.05 -3.70
C ALA A 48 -0.19 14.57 -2.46
N LYS A 49 0.54 14.92 -1.39
CA LYS A 49 -0.07 15.47 -0.17
C LYS A 49 -0.66 16.87 -0.39
N GLY A 50 -0.15 17.62 -1.36
CA GLY A 50 -0.67 18.92 -1.78
C GLY A 50 -1.87 18.82 -2.71
N SER A 51 -2.32 17.60 -3.03
CA SER A 51 -3.45 17.34 -3.92
C SER A 51 -3.26 17.98 -5.30
N LEU A 52 -2.02 18.02 -5.80
CA LEU A 52 -1.71 18.58 -7.12
C LEU A 52 -2.08 17.57 -8.20
N VAL A 53 -3.34 17.57 -8.62
CA VAL A 53 -3.91 16.59 -9.56
C VAL A 53 -3.20 16.65 -10.93
N GLU A 54 -2.72 17.82 -11.32
CA GLU A 54 -1.97 18.06 -12.56
C GLU A 54 -0.64 17.30 -12.59
N ALA A 55 -0.12 16.89 -11.43
CA ALA A 55 1.11 16.10 -11.34
C ALA A 55 0.90 14.60 -11.61
N ILE A 56 -0.34 14.10 -11.66
CA ILE A 56 -0.62 12.67 -11.83
C ILE A 56 0.07 12.07 -13.06
N PRO A 57 -0.03 12.64 -14.28
CA PRO A 57 0.64 12.05 -15.45
C PRO A 57 2.17 11.95 -15.30
N MET A 58 2.78 12.92 -14.60
CA MET A 58 4.21 12.88 -14.31
C MET A 58 4.54 11.79 -13.29
N ILE A 59 3.70 11.61 -12.26
CA ILE A 59 3.86 10.57 -11.25
C ILE A 59 3.66 9.18 -11.87
N GLU A 60 2.77 9.02 -12.85
CA GLU A 60 2.61 7.77 -13.61
C GLU A 60 3.90 7.38 -14.35
N GLU A 61 4.62 8.34 -14.93
CA GLU A 61 5.91 8.05 -15.58
C GLU A 61 6.98 7.59 -14.57
N PHE A 62 6.93 8.04 -13.32
CA PHE A 62 7.85 7.61 -12.26
C PHE A 62 7.67 6.14 -11.83
N LEU A 63 6.56 5.49 -12.19
CA LEU A 63 6.39 4.04 -11.98
C LEU A 63 7.44 3.20 -12.74
N LYS A 64 8.09 3.77 -13.76
CA LYS A 64 9.11 3.11 -14.60
C LYS A 64 10.53 3.61 -14.32
N ASP A 65 10.72 4.44 -13.30
CA ASP A 65 12.03 5.01 -12.99
C ASP A 65 13.04 3.91 -12.61
N GLN A 66 14.32 4.15 -12.89
CA GLN A 66 15.39 3.21 -12.53
C GLN A 66 15.61 3.16 -11.02
N ASP A 67 15.34 4.27 -10.32
CA ASP A 67 15.45 4.34 -8.87
C ASP A 67 14.24 3.66 -8.20
N PRO A 68 14.44 2.61 -7.38
CA PRO A 68 13.35 1.90 -6.71
C PRO A 68 12.56 2.78 -5.73
N ASP A 69 13.20 3.76 -5.08
CA ASP A 69 12.50 4.64 -4.14
C ASP A 69 11.52 5.55 -4.88
N ILE A 70 11.87 5.96 -6.10
CA ILE A 70 10.99 6.75 -6.97
C ILE A 70 9.77 5.91 -7.40
N ARG A 71 9.99 4.66 -7.84
CA ARG A 71 8.89 3.76 -8.22
C ARG A 71 7.94 3.51 -7.06
N ALA A 72 8.50 3.23 -5.88
CA ALA A 72 7.74 2.95 -4.66
C ALA A 72 6.89 4.16 -4.26
N GLU A 73 7.48 5.36 -4.20
CA GLU A 73 6.76 6.58 -3.81
C GLU A 73 5.69 6.96 -4.84
N ALA A 74 5.95 6.75 -6.14
CA ALA A 74 4.95 6.96 -7.19
C ALA A 74 3.72 6.06 -7.00
N LEU A 75 3.93 4.76 -6.77
CA LEU A 75 2.83 3.81 -6.54
C LEU A 75 2.03 4.18 -5.28
N GLN A 76 2.72 4.54 -4.20
CA GLN A 76 2.09 4.98 -2.96
C GLN A 76 1.25 6.24 -3.17
N ALA A 77 1.77 7.23 -3.88
CA ALA A 77 1.04 8.46 -4.19
C ALA A 77 -0.24 8.16 -4.97
N LEU A 78 -0.14 7.40 -6.06
CA LEU A 78 -1.29 7.13 -6.93
C LEU A 78 -2.41 6.37 -6.19
N ILE A 79 -2.07 5.33 -5.42
CA ILE A 79 -3.09 4.45 -4.80
C ILE A 79 -3.50 4.93 -3.41
N LEU A 80 -2.55 5.25 -2.53
CA LEU A 80 -2.84 5.56 -1.12
C LEU A 80 -3.09 7.05 -0.90
N VAL A 81 -2.67 7.93 -1.83
CA VAL A 81 -2.89 9.38 -1.74
C VAL A 81 -4.02 9.84 -2.64
N TYR A 82 -3.90 9.63 -3.94
CA TYR A 82 -4.91 10.03 -4.92
C TYR A 82 -6.08 9.05 -5.04
N HIS A 83 -5.97 7.86 -4.46
CA HIS A 83 -7.03 6.84 -4.46
C HIS A 83 -7.46 6.42 -5.88
N LEU A 84 -6.50 6.20 -6.76
CA LEU A 84 -6.69 5.81 -8.16
C LEU A 84 -6.63 4.28 -8.34
N PRO A 85 -7.78 3.57 -8.34
CA PRO A 85 -7.84 2.10 -8.38
C PRO A 85 -7.35 1.48 -9.69
N GLU A 86 -7.26 2.25 -10.79
CA GLU A 86 -6.70 1.80 -12.07
C GLU A 86 -5.26 1.31 -11.95
N HIS A 87 -4.51 1.78 -10.95
CA HIS A 87 -3.14 1.34 -10.67
C HIS A 87 -3.04 0.09 -9.79
N CYS A 88 -4.17 -0.51 -9.38
CA CYS A 88 -4.14 -1.76 -8.60
C CYS A 88 -3.47 -2.90 -9.38
N HIS A 89 -3.57 -2.92 -10.71
CA HIS A 89 -2.81 -3.87 -11.53
C HIS A 89 -1.30 -3.62 -11.49
N THR A 90 -0.88 -2.35 -11.49
CA THR A 90 0.54 -1.99 -11.32
C THR A 90 1.07 -2.43 -9.96
N ALA A 91 0.30 -2.23 -8.89
CA ALA A 91 0.66 -2.75 -7.56
C ALA A 91 0.82 -4.27 -7.58
N TRP A 92 -0.07 -5.00 -8.27
CA TRP A 92 0.04 -6.44 -8.44
C TRP A 92 1.33 -6.87 -9.16
N GLN A 93 1.77 -6.13 -10.18
CA GLN A 93 3.02 -6.40 -10.89
C GLN A 93 4.25 -6.08 -10.03
N MET A 94 4.22 -4.97 -9.30
CA MET A 94 5.34 -4.52 -8.45
C MET A 94 5.58 -5.40 -7.21
N LEU A 95 4.69 -6.36 -6.93
CA LEU A 95 5.00 -7.43 -5.96
C LEU A 95 6.20 -8.28 -6.39
N ASP A 96 6.56 -8.30 -7.68
CA ASP A 96 7.73 -9.01 -8.21
C ASP A 96 8.90 -8.07 -8.56
N ASP A 97 8.86 -6.79 -8.13
CA ASP A 97 9.97 -5.86 -8.36
C ASP A 97 11.28 -6.42 -7.76
N GLU A 98 12.41 -6.18 -8.43
CA GLU A 98 13.71 -6.69 -7.98
C GLU A 98 14.14 -6.11 -6.62
N ASN A 99 13.68 -4.88 -6.29
CA ASN A 99 14.03 -4.18 -5.06
C ASN A 99 12.95 -4.33 -3.99
N TYR A 100 13.36 -4.48 -2.73
CA TYR A 100 12.42 -4.74 -1.64
C TYR A 100 11.44 -3.58 -1.39
N GLU A 101 11.86 -2.32 -1.63
CA GLU A 101 11.07 -1.14 -1.29
C GLU A 101 9.80 -0.99 -2.16
N PRO A 102 9.88 -1.09 -3.50
CA PRO A 102 8.72 -1.30 -4.36
C PRO A 102 7.82 -2.48 -3.96
N ARG A 103 8.39 -3.65 -3.63
CA ARG A 103 7.60 -4.82 -3.20
C ARG A 103 6.84 -4.54 -1.90
N ARG A 104 7.48 -3.86 -0.94
CA ARG A 104 6.90 -3.46 0.35
C ARG A 104 5.69 -2.55 0.15
N ILE A 105 5.83 -1.51 -0.67
CA ILE A 105 4.74 -0.58 -0.99
C ILE A 105 3.66 -1.28 -1.79
N ALA A 106 4.03 -2.10 -2.77
CA ALA A 106 3.09 -2.90 -3.56
C ALA A 106 2.19 -3.77 -2.69
N ALA A 107 2.75 -4.49 -1.70
CA ALA A 107 1.96 -5.29 -0.76
C ALA A 107 0.93 -4.43 0.00
N THR A 108 1.32 -3.24 0.45
CA THR A 108 0.42 -2.29 1.14
C THR A 108 -0.69 -1.80 0.20
N CYS A 109 -0.35 -1.40 -1.02
CA CYS A 109 -1.29 -0.96 -2.04
C CYS A 109 -2.26 -2.06 -2.46
N VAL A 110 -1.79 -3.31 -2.58
CA VAL A 110 -2.65 -4.48 -2.84
C VAL A 110 -3.64 -4.68 -1.70
N GLY A 111 -3.20 -4.62 -0.43
CA GLY A 111 -4.12 -4.68 0.71
C GLY A 111 -5.22 -3.63 0.65
N PHE A 112 -4.87 -2.39 0.30
CA PHE A 112 -5.84 -1.30 0.12
C PHE A 112 -6.80 -1.53 -1.06
N CYS A 113 -6.27 -1.91 -2.22
CA CYS A 113 -7.05 -2.20 -3.43
C CYS A 113 -8.10 -3.30 -3.25
N TYR A 114 -7.79 -4.27 -2.39
CA TYR A 114 -8.60 -5.47 -2.18
C TYR A 114 -9.21 -5.52 -0.78
N ILE A 115 -9.35 -4.37 -0.11
CA ILE A 115 -9.91 -4.29 1.23
C ILE A 115 -11.29 -4.97 1.30
N ALA A 116 -11.47 -5.86 2.27
CA ALA A 116 -12.70 -6.61 2.53
C ALA A 116 -13.24 -7.46 1.35
N THR A 117 -12.46 -7.66 0.29
CA THR A 117 -12.90 -8.46 -0.87
C THR A 117 -12.86 -9.96 -0.59
N LYS A 118 -11.99 -10.40 0.34
CA LYS A 118 -11.68 -11.81 0.59
C LYS A 118 -11.31 -12.57 -0.70
N ASP A 119 -10.69 -11.88 -1.66
CA ASP A 119 -10.23 -12.50 -2.91
C ASP A 119 -9.15 -13.56 -2.62
N ILE A 120 -9.47 -14.81 -2.93
CA ILE A 120 -8.60 -15.94 -2.57
C ILE A 120 -7.27 -15.92 -3.34
N GLY A 121 -7.26 -15.46 -4.59
CA GLY A 121 -6.04 -15.39 -5.38
C GLY A 121 -5.07 -14.33 -4.84
N VAL A 122 -5.60 -13.18 -4.43
CA VAL A 122 -4.84 -12.13 -3.75
C VAL A 122 -4.30 -12.65 -2.42
N MET A 123 -5.14 -13.28 -1.61
CA MET A 123 -4.71 -13.84 -0.33
C MET A 123 -3.63 -14.90 -0.52
N GLN A 124 -3.76 -15.81 -1.48
CA GLN A 124 -2.75 -16.84 -1.77
C GLN A 124 -1.41 -16.24 -2.16
N ARG A 125 -1.42 -15.19 -2.99
CA ARG A 125 -0.19 -14.50 -3.38
C ARG A 125 0.47 -13.83 -2.17
N LEU A 126 -0.29 -13.08 -1.38
CA LEU A 126 0.22 -12.42 -0.17
C LEU A 126 0.72 -13.46 0.86
N ALA A 127 0.00 -14.55 1.07
CA ALA A 127 0.40 -15.64 1.96
C ALA A 127 1.71 -16.32 1.51
N SER A 128 1.93 -16.45 0.20
CA SER A 128 3.19 -16.97 -0.34
C SER A 128 4.37 -16.04 -0.04
N ILE A 129 4.17 -14.73 -0.13
CA ILE A 129 5.17 -13.72 0.27
C ILE A 129 5.47 -13.84 1.77
N VAL A 130 4.44 -13.93 2.61
CA VAL A 130 4.62 -14.11 4.08
C VAL A 130 5.41 -15.37 4.40
N ALA A 131 5.17 -16.47 3.68
CA ALA A 131 5.82 -17.75 3.89
C ALA A 131 7.25 -17.84 3.35
N SER A 132 7.64 -16.97 2.42
CA SER A 132 8.98 -16.96 1.82
C SER A 132 10.04 -16.61 2.86
N LYS A 133 11.04 -17.48 3.04
CA LYS A 133 12.16 -17.23 3.97
C LYS A 133 13.25 -16.34 3.37
N ASP A 134 13.31 -16.29 2.04
CA ASP A 134 14.30 -15.50 1.29
C ASP A 134 13.81 -14.07 1.01
N GLU A 135 12.54 -13.79 1.33
CA GLU A 135 11.97 -12.45 1.19
C GLU A 135 12.38 -11.53 2.34
N ASP A 136 12.54 -10.24 2.02
CA ASP A 136 12.84 -9.20 3.00
C ASP A 136 11.76 -9.14 4.08
N TRP A 137 12.19 -9.03 5.34
CA TRP A 137 11.28 -9.08 6.48
C TRP A 137 10.22 -7.96 6.43
N VAL A 138 10.54 -6.78 5.88
CA VAL A 138 9.60 -5.67 5.78
C VAL A 138 8.53 -5.98 4.75
N VAL A 139 8.89 -6.60 3.63
CA VAL A 139 7.94 -7.03 2.58
C VAL A 139 7.00 -8.09 3.13
N ARG A 140 7.54 -9.09 3.85
CA ARG A 140 6.73 -10.13 4.51
C ARG A 140 5.74 -9.53 5.51
N GLN A 141 6.17 -8.55 6.30
CA GLN A 141 5.29 -7.88 7.26
C GLN A 141 4.20 -7.06 6.56
N SER A 142 4.52 -6.32 5.50
CA SER A 142 3.54 -5.59 4.70
C SER A 142 2.52 -6.53 4.05
N ALA A 143 2.96 -7.66 3.50
CA ALA A 143 2.07 -8.68 2.95
C ALA A 143 1.16 -9.29 4.02
N TYR A 144 1.70 -9.55 5.21
CA TYR A 144 0.91 -10.07 6.32
C TYR A 144 -0.14 -9.05 6.78
N ARG A 145 0.19 -7.76 6.85
CA ARG A 145 -0.79 -6.68 7.13
C ARG A 145 -1.86 -6.58 6.04
N ALA A 146 -1.46 -6.68 4.78
CA ALA A 146 -2.36 -6.64 3.65
C ALA A 146 -3.39 -7.79 3.69
N LEU A 147 -3.00 -8.99 4.15
CA LEU A 147 -3.96 -10.08 4.38
C LEU A 147 -5.09 -9.67 5.34
N PHE A 148 -4.77 -8.94 6.41
CA PHE A 148 -5.78 -8.45 7.36
C PHE A 148 -6.70 -7.41 6.74
N ASP A 149 -6.21 -6.59 5.81
CA ASP A 149 -7.05 -5.64 5.06
C ASP A 149 -8.00 -6.39 4.11
N VAL A 150 -7.50 -7.39 3.38
CA VAL A 150 -8.31 -8.23 2.48
C VAL A 150 -9.37 -9.03 3.25
N LEU A 151 -9.03 -9.50 4.46
CA LEU A 151 -9.91 -10.23 5.37
C LEU A 151 -10.86 -9.33 6.17
N ASN A 152 -10.86 -8.02 5.94
CA ASN A 152 -11.68 -7.03 6.66
C ASN A 152 -11.48 -7.04 8.19
N CYS A 153 -10.26 -7.25 8.67
CA CYS A 153 -9.97 -7.16 10.09
C CYS A 153 -10.05 -5.71 10.57
N PRO A 154 -10.76 -5.37 11.67
CA PRO A 154 -10.75 -4.01 12.19
C PRO A 154 -9.33 -3.51 12.52
N TYR A 155 -9.04 -2.22 12.24
CA TYR A 155 -7.71 -1.63 12.50
C TYR A 155 -7.30 -1.69 13.97
N SER A 156 -8.26 -1.66 14.90
CA SER A 156 -8.07 -1.76 16.35
C SER A 156 -7.88 -3.19 16.85
N HIS A 157 -8.05 -4.20 15.99
CA HIS A 157 -8.04 -5.59 16.45
C HIS A 157 -6.63 -6.01 16.90
N PRO A 158 -6.48 -6.63 18.09
CA PRO A 158 -5.17 -6.86 18.72
C PRO A 158 -4.29 -7.86 17.95
N LYS A 159 -4.87 -8.69 17.09
CA LYS A 159 -4.10 -9.60 16.21
C LYS A 159 -3.52 -8.92 14.97
N ARG A 160 -3.87 -7.66 14.67
CA ARG A 160 -3.27 -6.98 13.52
C ARG A 160 -1.75 -6.83 13.73
N PRO A 161 -0.95 -7.04 12.68
CA PRO A 161 0.49 -6.92 12.82
C PRO A 161 0.91 -5.49 13.17
N PRO A 162 1.97 -5.30 13.99
CA PRO A 162 2.42 -3.98 14.39
C PRO A 162 2.98 -3.18 13.20
N SER A 163 2.92 -1.85 13.28
CA SER A 163 3.42 -0.94 12.24
C SER A 163 4.78 -0.31 12.53
N GLY A 164 5.29 -0.42 13.77
CA GLY A 164 6.48 0.29 14.24
C GLY A 164 7.64 -0.59 14.71
N ARG A 165 7.55 -1.92 14.54
CA ARG A 165 8.62 -2.86 14.86
C ARG A 165 8.60 -4.07 13.95
N GLN A 166 9.76 -4.70 13.80
CA GLN A 166 9.87 -6.01 13.19
C GLN A 166 9.10 -7.07 14.00
N MET A 167 8.46 -8.00 13.29
CA MET A 167 7.79 -9.15 13.89
C MET A 167 8.76 -10.31 14.08
N ASP A 168 8.56 -11.07 15.14
CA ASP A 168 9.04 -12.45 15.21
C ASP A 168 8.09 -13.33 14.38
N PHE A 169 8.43 -13.54 13.11
CA PHE A 169 7.59 -14.32 12.18
C PHE A 169 7.32 -15.75 12.66
N GLN A 170 8.18 -16.35 13.48
CA GLN A 170 7.94 -17.71 13.97
C GLN A 170 6.83 -17.76 15.02
N LYS A 171 6.69 -16.70 15.81
CA LYS A 171 5.76 -16.65 16.95
C LYS A 171 4.50 -15.84 16.69
N GLU A 172 4.61 -14.79 15.88
CA GLU A 172 3.56 -13.78 15.72
C GLU A 172 2.70 -13.98 14.45
N VAL A 173 3.16 -14.78 13.48
CA VAL A 173 2.35 -15.15 12.32
C VAL A 173 1.41 -16.30 12.68
N ASP A 174 0.15 -16.15 12.31
CA ASP A 174 -0.84 -17.22 12.36
C ASP A 174 -0.59 -18.17 11.18
N TRP A 175 0.31 -19.13 11.37
CA TRP A 175 0.71 -20.07 10.34
C TRP A 175 -0.41 -21.02 9.90
N GLU A 176 -1.42 -21.25 10.74
CA GLU A 176 -2.61 -22.02 10.35
C GLU A 176 -3.48 -21.20 9.39
N MET A 177 -3.67 -19.91 9.66
CA MET A 177 -4.35 -19.01 8.70
C MET A 177 -3.61 -18.98 7.35
N ILE A 178 -2.28 -18.89 7.37
CA ILE A 178 -1.46 -18.94 6.14
C ILE A 178 -1.67 -20.27 5.40
N ALA A 179 -1.66 -21.40 6.11
CA ALA A 179 -1.84 -22.72 5.52
C ALA A 179 -3.25 -22.91 4.93
N GLN A 180 -4.30 -22.39 5.59
CA GLN A 180 -5.67 -22.38 5.06
C GLN A 180 -5.75 -21.62 3.73
N ILE A 181 -5.22 -20.40 3.71
CA ILE A 181 -5.19 -19.57 2.49
C ILE A 181 -4.46 -20.30 1.36
N GLN A 182 -3.32 -20.92 1.64
CA GLN A 182 -2.55 -21.67 0.64
C GLN A 182 -3.31 -22.87 0.07
N ARG A 183 -4.20 -23.50 0.86
CA ARG A 183 -5.13 -24.55 0.38
C ARG A 183 -6.31 -24.00 -0.44
N GLY A 184 -6.43 -22.69 -0.56
CA GLY A 184 -7.55 -22.03 -1.25
C GLY A 184 -8.77 -21.84 -0.35
N GLU A 185 -8.60 -21.91 0.96
CA GLU A 185 -9.66 -21.70 1.94
C GLU A 185 -9.66 -20.23 2.39
N VAL A 186 -10.85 -19.64 2.53
CA VAL A 186 -11.00 -18.36 3.24
C VAL A 186 -11.01 -18.67 4.74
N PRO A 187 -10.04 -18.18 5.53
CA PRO A 187 -9.98 -18.46 6.96
C PRO A 187 -11.25 -17.99 7.67
N LYS A 188 -11.72 -18.78 8.63
CA LYS A 188 -12.73 -18.30 9.59
C LYS A 188 -12.03 -17.37 10.57
N THR A 189 -12.27 -16.07 10.46
CA THR A 189 -11.58 -15.12 11.32
C THR A 189 -12.39 -14.84 12.59
N PRO A 190 -11.74 -14.65 13.76
CA PRO A 190 -12.45 -14.34 14.99
C PRO A 190 -13.31 -13.07 14.89
N TRP A 191 -12.85 -12.09 14.11
CA TRP A 191 -13.55 -10.81 13.91
C TRP A 191 -14.72 -10.88 12.93
N ASP A 192 -14.95 -12.01 12.24
CA ASP A 192 -16.18 -12.20 11.48
C ASP A 192 -17.41 -12.34 12.39
N ALA A 193 -17.22 -12.81 13.64
CA ALA A 193 -18.29 -13.00 14.62
C ALA A 193 -18.54 -11.77 15.51
N GLU A 194 -17.59 -10.82 15.55
CA GLU A 194 -17.68 -9.60 16.37
C GLU A 194 -18.44 -8.46 15.68
N VAL A 195 -18.90 -8.66 14.44
CA VAL A 195 -19.82 -7.74 13.73
C VAL A 195 -21.28 -8.10 14.05
N ILE A 196 -21.64 -8.14 15.33
CA ILE A 196 -23.03 -8.03 15.80
C ILE A 196 -23.02 -7.15 17.05
N ILE A 197 -23.01 -5.83 16.85
CA ILE A 197 -23.56 -4.88 17.83
C ILE A 197 -24.28 -3.81 17.00
N ASP A 198 -25.57 -3.64 17.30
CA ASP A 198 -26.57 -2.74 16.68
C ASP A 198 -26.10 -1.28 16.49
#